data_AF-A0A925CE88-F1
#
_entry.id   AF-A0A925CE88-F1
#
_cell.length_a   1.000
_cell.length_b   1.000
_cell.length_c   1.000
_cell.angle_alpha   90.00
_cell.angle_beta   90.00
_cell.angle_gamma   90.00
#
_symmetry.space_group_name_H-M   'P 1'
#
loop_
_entity.id
_entity.type
_entity.pdbx_description
1 polymer ?
#
loop_
_entity_poly.entity_id
_entity_poly.type
_entity_poly.pdbx_seq_one_letter_code
_entity_poly.pdbx_strand_id
1 'polypeptide(L)' 'MSPGLARIEAWFASRGWTPFPFQREAWAAYRDGRSGLINAPTGVGKSYAAFMGPLSERIDAELADTEPGSSVQARFPSHA' A
#
# COMPACT_ATOMS: atom_id res chain seq x y z
N MET A 1 -9.06 -3.26 -9.86
CA MET A 1 -8.04 -2.60 -9.03
C MET A 1 -8.34 -2.96 -7.58
N SER A 2 -7.36 -3.43 -6.80
CA SER A 2 -7.66 -3.91 -5.43
C SER A 2 -8.12 -2.77 -4.51
N PRO A 3 -8.98 -3.05 -3.51
CA PRO A 3 -9.43 -2.05 -2.54
C PRO A 3 -8.28 -1.30 -1.86
N GLY A 4 -7.20 -2.02 -1.51
CA GLY A 4 -6.00 -1.46 -0.89
C GLY A 4 -5.28 -0.48 -1.80
N LEU A 5 -5.17 -0.77 -3.11
CA LEU A 5 -4.58 0.18 -4.06
C LEU A 5 -5.44 1.44 -4.22
N ALA A 6 -6.77 1.29 -4.23
CA ALA A 6 -7.67 2.44 -4.26
C ALA A 6 -7.52 3.30 -3.00
N ARG A 7 -7.32 2.68 -1.82
CA ARG A 7 -7.07 3.41 -0.57
C ARG A 7 -5.75 4.17 -0.59
N ILE A 8 -4.71 3.59 -1.20
CA ILE A 8 -3.41 4.25 -1.39
C ILE A 8 -3.55 5.45 -2.33
N GLU A 9 -4.25 5.31 -3.46
CA GLU A 9 -4.49 6.46 -4.35
C GLU A 9 -5.29 7.57 -3.66
N ALA A 10 -6.30 7.22 -2.86
CA ALA A 10 -7.03 8.18 -2.05
C ALA A 10 -6.13 8.87 -1.00
N TRP A 11 -5.20 8.15 -0.39
CA TRP A 11 -4.22 8.74 0.53
C TRP A 11 -3.29 9.72 -0.21
N PHE A 12 -2.76 9.36 -1.38
CA PHE A 12 -1.99 10.30 -2.22
C PHE A 12 -2.81 11.56 -2.54
N ALA A 13 -4.06 11.40 -2.98
CA ALA A 13 -4.95 12.51 -3.28
C ALA A 13 -5.20 13.40 -2.06
N SER A 14 -5.36 12.81 -0.86
CA SER A 14 -5.52 13.58 0.38
C SER A 14 -4.30 14.44 0.76
N ARG A 15 -3.13 14.10 0.22
CA ARG A 15 -1.89 14.87 0.36
C ARG A 15 -1.73 15.92 -0.76
N GLY A 16 -2.68 16.00 -1.69
CA GLY A 16 -2.56 16.79 -2.92
C GLY A 16 -1.55 16.21 -3.90
N TRP A 17 -1.22 14.91 -3.79
CA TRP A 17 -0.23 14.24 -4.63
C TRP A 17 -0.89 13.32 -5.63
N THR A 18 -0.23 13.12 -6.77
CA THR A 18 -0.60 12.10 -7.75
C THR A 18 0.56 11.11 -7.87
N PRO A 19 0.31 9.79 -7.75
CA PRO A 19 1.35 8.80 -8.00
C PRO A 19 1.93 8.91 -9.40
N PHE A 20 3.25 8.73 -9.51
CA PHE A 20 3.91 8.60 -10.81
C PHE A 20 3.51 7.27 -11.50
N PRO A 21 3.56 7.20 -12.84
CA PRO A 21 3.27 5.96 -13.57
C PRO A 21 4.11 4.76 -13.10
N PHE A 22 5.42 4.94 -12.94
CA PHE A 22 6.33 3.86 -12.49
C PHE A 22 6.01 3.35 -11.08
N GLN A 23 5.42 4.18 -10.21
CA GLN A 23 4.97 3.75 -8.89
C GLN A 23 3.79 2.78 -9.04
N ARG A 24 2.77 3.16 -9.83
CA ARG A 24 1.62 2.28 -10.11
C ARG A 24 2.03 0.97 -10.77
N GLU A 25 2.98 1.03 -11.72
CA GLU A 25 3.52 -0.17 -12.37
C GLU A 25 4.22 -1.10 -11.38
N ALA A 26 5.04 -0.56 -10.46
CA ALA A 26 5.69 -1.34 -9.42
C ALA A 26 4.68 -2.00 -8.48
N TRP A 27 3.62 -1.28 -8.09
CA TRP A 27 2.57 -1.81 -7.22
C TRP A 27 1.80 -2.93 -7.92
N ALA A 28 1.41 -2.74 -9.18
CA ALA A 28 0.75 -3.77 -9.99
C ALA A 28 1.64 -5.01 -10.15
N ALA A 29 2.93 -4.82 -10.50
CA ALA A 29 3.87 -5.92 -10.63
C ALA A 29 4.01 -6.75 -9.34
N TYR A 30 4.09 -6.07 -8.19
CA TYR A 30 4.09 -6.75 -6.90
C TYR A 30 2.79 -7.55 -6.67
N ARG A 31 1.63 -6.96 -6.97
CA ARG A 31 0.32 -7.62 -6.83
C ARG A 31 0.12 -8.81 -7.76
N ASP A 32 0.81 -8.81 -8.88
CA ASP A 32 0.87 -9.94 -9.80
C ASP A 32 1.87 -11.04 -9.34
N GLY A 33 2.49 -10.89 -8.17
CA GLY A 33 3.51 -11.82 -7.64
C GLY A 33 4.86 -11.75 -8.37
N ARG A 34 5.14 -10.65 -9.08
CA ARG A 34 6.38 -10.47 -9.85
C ARG A 34 7.47 -9.79 -9.02
N SER A 35 8.70 -10.24 -9.23
CA SER A 35 9.91 -9.57 -8.73
C SER A 35 10.47 -8.60 -9.78
N GLY A 36 11.12 -7.52 -9.34
CA GLY A 36 11.70 -6.53 -10.26
C GLY A 36 12.63 -5.51 -9.59
N LEU A 37 13.19 -4.63 -10.42
CA LEU A 37 14.08 -3.54 -9.99
C LEU A 37 13.44 -2.18 -10.30
N ILE A 38 13.37 -1.32 -9.28
CA ILE A 38 12.93 0.06 -9.43
C ILE A 38 14.18 0.94 -9.64
N ASN A 39 14.40 1.37 -10.87
CA ASN A 39 15.44 2.36 -11.20
C ASN A 39 14.81 3.75 -11.37
N ALA A 40 15.11 4.67 -10.48
CA ALA A 40 14.59 6.04 -10.53
C ALA A 40 15.53 7.04 -9.82
N PRO A 41 15.53 8.33 -10.23
CA PRO A 41 16.34 9.37 -9.60
C PRO A 41 15.92 9.61 -8.14
N THR A 42 16.73 10.34 -7.37
CA THR A 42 16.32 10.81 -6.04
C THR A 42 15.17 11.81 -6.16
N GLY A 43 14.40 11.98 -5.08
CA GLY A 43 13.29 12.96 -5.03
C GLY A 43 11.98 12.54 -5.71
N VAL A 44 11.93 11.48 -6.51
CA VAL A 44 10.68 11.05 -7.20
C VAL A 44 9.88 9.96 -6.46
N GLY A 45 10.17 9.74 -5.17
CA GLY A 45 9.36 8.85 -4.34
C GLY A 45 9.55 7.35 -4.62
N LYS A 46 10.78 6.90 -4.86
CA LYS A 46 11.11 5.45 -5.00
C LYS A 46 10.65 4.60 -3.82
N SER A 47 10.73 5.15 -2.60
CA SER A 47 10.28 4.45 -1.40
C SER A 47 8.79 4.12 -1.48
N TYR A 48 7.97 5.05 -2.01
CA TYR A 48 6.56 4.78 -2.26
C TYR A 48 6.34 3.74 -3.37
N ALA A 49 7.18 3.74 -4.41
CA ALA A 49 7.13 2.71 -5.45
C ALA A 49 7.34 1.30 -4.88
N ALA A 50 8.32 1.13 -3.99
CA ALA A 50 8.66 -0.16 -3.41
C ALA A 50 7.67 -0.65 -2.34
N PHE A 51 7.13 0.27 -1.52
CA PHE A 51 6.41 -0.10 -0.30
C PHE A 51 4.89 -0.23 -0.46
N MET A 52 4.27 0.54 -1.37
CA MET A 52 2.82 0.64 -1.43
C MET A 52 2.14 -0.61 -2.01
N GLY A 53 2.84 -1.42 -2.81
CA GLY A 53 2.37 -2.75 -3.22
C GLY A 53 2.07 -3.65 -2.01
N PRO A 54 3.08 -3.99 -1.17
CA PRO A 54 2.90 -4.74 0.07
C PRO A 54 1.88 -4.13 1.03
N LEU A 55 1.90 -2.80 1.19
CA LEU A 55 0.93 -2.12 2.07
C LEU A 55 -0.51 -2.33 1.58
N SER A 56 -0.74 -2.29 0.26
CA SER A 56 -2.07 -2.54 -0.29
C SER A 56 -2.58 -3.94 0.00
N GLU A 57 -1.70 -4.94 0.02
CA GLU A 57 -2.04 -6.32 0.36
C GLU A 57 -2.45 -6.43 1.82
N ARG A 58 -1.70 -5.78 2.73
CA ARG A 58 -2.05 -5.73 4.14
C ARG A 58 -3.41 -5.05 4.38
N ILE A 59 -3.68 -3.95 3.67
CA ILE A 59 -4.98 -3.26 3.75
C ILE A 59 -6.12 -4.19 3.27
N ASP A 60 -5.92 -4.90 2.16
CA ASP A 60 -6.92 -5.86 1.67
C ASP A 60 -7.20 -6.96 2.71
N ALA A 61 -6.16 -7.48 3.37
CA ALA A 61 -6.30 -8.48 4.43
C ALA A 61 -7.10 -7.94 5.63
N GLU A 62 -6.80 -6.71 6.10
CA GLU A 62 -7.57 -6.10 7.21
C GLU A 62 -9.04 -5.86 6.84
N LEU A 63 -9.32 -5.46 5.60
CA LEU A 63 -10.69 -5.28 5.12
C LEU A 63 -11.47 -6.59 5.03
N ALA A 64 -10.80 -7.69 4.67
CA ALA A 64 -11.39 -9.03 4.69
C ALA A 64 -11.63 -9.54 6.13
N ASP A 65 -10.76 -9.17 7.08
CA ASP A 65 -10.90 -9.52 8.50
C ASP A 65 -12.00 -8.71 9.22
N THR A 66 -12.46 -7.60 8.65
CA THR A 66 -13.47 -6.69 9.25
C THR A 66 -14.92 -7.13 8.95
N GLU A 67 -15.13 -8.37 8.48
CA GLU A 67 -16.46 -9.00 8.43
C GLU A 67 -17.17 -8.89 9.81
N PRO A 68 -18.50 -8.64 9.84
CA PRO A 68 -19.24 -8.18 11.02
C PRO A 68 -19.27 -9.25 12.12
N GLY A 69 -18.23 -9.25 12.96
CA GLY A 69 -18.04 -10.21 14.05
C GLY A 69 -16.63 -10.20 14.63
N SER A 70 -15.64 -9.66 13.92
CA SER A 70 -14.26 -9.57 14.40
C SER A 70 -13.98 -8.16 14.95
N SER A 71 -14.06 -8.03 16.29
CA SER A 71 -13.61 -6.83 16.99
C SER A 71 -12.09 -6.74 16.90
N VAL A 72 -11.56 -5.81 16.10
CA VAL A 72 -10.13 -5.49 16.07
C VAL A 72 -9.71 -4.95 17.44
N GLN A 73 -9.15 -5.81 18.29
CA GLN A 73 -8.42 -5.35 19.47
C GLN A 73 -6.99 -4.99 19.07
N ALA A 74 -6.74 -3.69 18.88
CA ALA A 74 -5.39 -3.18 18.73
C ALA A 74 -4.61 -3.41 20.04
N ARG A 75 -3.91 -4.54 20.13
CA ARG A 75 -3.04 -4.88 21.25
C ARG A 75 -1.69 -4.20 21.04
N PHE A 76 -1.54 -2.98 21.54
CA PHE A 76 -0.22 -2.36 21.69
C PHE A 76 0.45 -2.95 22.94
N PRO A 77 1.65 -3.57 22.84
CA PRO A 77 2.37 -4.03 24.01
C PRO A 77 2.83 -2.83 24.83
N SER A 78 2.19 -2.63 25.99
CA SER A 78 2.63 -1.71 27.03
C SER A 78 3.97 -2.20 27.57
N HIS A 79 5.06 -1.55 27.18
CA HIS A 79 6.33 -1.69 27.90
C HIS A 79 6.33 -0.64 28.99
N ALA A 80 6.15 -1.12 30.23
CA ALA A 80 6.38 -0.38 31.47
C ALA A 80 7.88 -0.24 31.75
#